data_AF-A0A6A4KPN5-F1
#
_entry.id   AF-A0A6A4KPN5-F1
#
_cell.length_a   1.000
_cell.length_b   1.000
_cell.length_c   1.000
_cell.angle_alpha   90.00
_cell.angle_beta   90.00
_cell.angle_gamma   90.00
#
_symmetry.space_group_name_H-M   'P 1'
#
loop_
_entity.id
_entity.type
_entity.pdbx_description
1 polymer ?
#
loop_
_entity_poly.entity_id
_entity_poly.type
_entity_poly.pdbx_seq_one_letter_code
_entity_poly.pdbx_strand_id
1 'polypeptide(L)'
;MRHETAYTKIVEKLFEIDPEATVLALADMMRKKITMPAHLMYDGRDDNLFDHFSSVAQRLGVYTAKDYADILEFLVGRWKVEDITGLSSEGRKAQDCLGLPQELGGWLRGQKTRYFL
;
A
#
# COMPACT_ATOMS: atom_id res chain seq x y z
N MET A 1 -6.38 12.03 9.71
CA MET A 1 -5.25 12.96 9.93
C MET A 1 -4.44 12.66 11.19
N ARG A 2 -4.92 12.78 12.44
CA ARG A 2 -4.04 12.59 13.64
C ARG A 2 -3.39 11.19 13.74
N HIS A 3 -4.15 10.12 13.49
CA HIS A 3 -3.63 8.74 13.52
C HIS A 3 -2.60 8.49 12.42
N GLU A 4 -2.93 8.85 11.19
CA GLU A 4 -2.02 8.83 10.04
C GLU A 4 -0.70 9.53 10.37
N THR A 5 -0.74 10.79 10.83
CA THR A 5 0.49 11.53 11.19
C THR A 5 1.33 10.81 12.25
N ALA A 6 0.69 10.19 13.25
CA ALA A 6 1.40 9.45 14.28
C ALA A 6 2.09 8.21 13.71
N TYR A 7 1.39 7.40 12.91
CA TYR A 7 1.98 6.20 12.30
C TYR A 7 3.06 6.53 11.27
N THR A 8 2.88 7.58 10.45
CA THR A 8 3.89 8.03 9.50
C THR A 8 5.18 8.44 10.20
N LYS A 9 5.09 9.12 11.36
CA LYS A 9 6.26 9.50 12.17
C LYS A 9 6.98 8.29 12.80
N ILE A 10 6.23 7.26 13.19
CA ILE A 10 6.83 6.03 13.71
C ILE A 10 7.67 5.37 12.62
N VAL A 11 7.12 5.20 11.42
CA VAL A 11 7.84 4.57 10.30
C VAL A 11 9.01 5.44 9.83
N GLU A 12 8.85 6.76 9.82
CA GLU A 12 9.96 7.70 9.58
C GLU A 12 11.11 7.46 10.55
N LYS A 13 10.80 7.29 11.84
CA LYS A 13 11.83 6.99 12.84
C LYS A 13 12.46 5.61 12.65
N LEU A 14 11.71 4.63 12.17
CA LEU A 14 12.25 3.32 11.83
C LEU A 14 13.22 3.40 10.65
N PHE A 15 12.95 4.21 9.62
CA PHE A 15 13.89 4.45 8.53
C PHE A 15 15.21 5.12 8.99
N GLU A 16 15.17 5.96 10.03
CA GLU A 16 16.38 6.54 10.60
C GLU A 16 17.23 5.53 11.40
N ILE A 17 16.59 4.55 12.05
CA ILE A 17 17.26 3.60 12.96
C ILE A 17 17.70 2.34 12.20
N ASP A 18 16.83 1.81 11.34
CA ASP A 18 17.03 0.57 10.59
C ASP A 18 16.41 0.68 9.18
N PRO A 19 17.08 1.39 8.25
CA PRO A 19 16.58 1.60 6.90
C PRO A 19 16.45 0.28 6.11
N GLU A 20 17.32 -0.71 6.38
CA GLU A 20 17.33 -2.00 5.68
C GLU A 20 16.09 -2.82 6.03
N ALA A 21 15.82 -3.05 7.32
CA ALA A 21 14.65 -3.83 7.71
C ALA A 21 13.35 -3.10 7.33
N THR A 22 13.34 -1.77 7.44
CA THR A 22 12.15 -0.97 7.15
C THR A 22 11.79 -0.99 5.66
N VAL A 23 12.77 -0.87 4.75
CA VAL A 23 12.49 -0.94 3.30
C VAL A 23 12.04 -2.34 2.87
N LEU A 24 12.62 -3.39 3.45
CA LEU A 24 12.22 -4.78 3.19
C LEU A 24 10.80 -5.06 3.66
N ALA A 25 10.45 -4.59 4.87
CA ALA A 25 9.10 -4.72 5.41
C ALA A 25 8.07 -3.96 4.56
N LEU A 26 8.41 -2.74 4.12
CA LEU A 26 7.52 -1.95 3.26
C LEU A 26 7.28 -2.67 1.92
N ALA A 27 8.34 -3.16 1.27
CA ALA A 27 8.22 -3.93 0.03
C ALA A 27 7.45 -5.25 0.21
N ASP A 28 7.61 -5.93 1.36
CA ASP A 28 6.85 -7.14 1.67
C ASP A 28 5.35 -6.85 1.85
N MET A 29 5.00 -5.75 2.52
CA MET A 29 3.61 -5.31 2.64
C MET A 29 3.01 -4.97 1.27
N MET A 30 3.79 -4.37 0.36
CA MET A 30 3.33 -4.10 -1.01
C MET A 30 3.09 -5.38 -1.79
N ARG A 31 4.00 -6.36 -1.67
CA ARG A 31 3.84 -7.68 -2.29
C ARG A 31 2.61 -8.42 -1.78
N LYS A 32 2.35 -8.36 -0.47
CA LYS A 32 1.18 -8.98 0.17
C LYS A 32 -0.13 -8.24 -0.10
N LYS A 33 -0.03 -6.97 -0.49
CA LYS A 33 -1.12 -6.00 -0.63
C LYS A 33 -1.72 -5.65 0.73
N ILE A 34 -2.14 -4.40 0.89
CA ILE A 34 -2.85 -3.98 2.10
C ILE A 34 -4.29 -4.43 1.98
N THR A 35 -4.59 -5.60 2.56
CA THR A 35 -5.94 -6.14 2.62
C THR A 35 -6.84 -5.23 3.45
N MET A 36 -8.01 -4.91 2.92
CA MET A 36 -8.98 -4.08 3.63
C MET A 36 -9.46 -4.76 4.92
N PRO A 37 -9.57 -4.04 6.04
CA PRO A 37 -9.95 -4.65 7.32
C PRO A 37 -11.29 -5.39 7.29
N ALA A 38 -12.22 -4.91 6.46
CA ALA A 38 -13.56 -5.46 6.29
C ALA A 38 -13.68 -6.46 5.12
N HIS A 39 -12.59 -7.00 4.57
CA HIS A 39 -12.65 -7.92 3.43
C HIS A 39 -13.42 -9.23 3.68
N LEU A 40 -13.71 -9.56 4.95
CA LEU A 40 -14.55 -10.69 5.37
C LEU A 40 -15.95 -10.26 5.80
N MET A 41 -16.42 -9.09 5.33
CA MET A 41 -17.75 -8.57 5.65
C MET A 41 -18.84 -9.53 5.14
N TYR A 42 -19.80 -9.85 6.01
CA TYR A 42 -20.88 -10.79 5.74
C TYR A 42 -22.14 -10.39 6.50
N ASP A 43 -23.30 -10.42 5.84
CA ASP A 43 -24.61 -10.05 6.40
C ASP A 43 -25.53 -11.25 6.69
N GLY A 44 -25.04 -12.48 6.47
CA GLY A 44 -25.85 -13.70 6.59
C GLY A 44 -26.55 -14.13 5.29
N ARG A 45 -26.35 -13.42 4.17
CA ARG A 45 -27.00 -13.72 2.88
C ARG A 45 -26.07 -13.64 1.69
N ASP A 46 -25.14 -12.70 1.69
CA ASP A 46 -24.26 -12.43 0.56
C ASP A 46 -22.80 -12.77 0.88
N ASP A 47 -22.32 -13.86 0.30
CA ASP A 47 -20.94 -14.33 0.46
C ASP A 47 -19.89 -13.38 -0.15
N ASN A 48 -20.29 -12.45 -1.03
CA ASN A 48 -19.40 -11.48 -1.69
C ASN A 48 -19.77 -10.04 -1.32
N LEU A 49 -20.32 -9.84 -0.12
CA LEU A 49 -20.82 -8.53 0.33
C LEU A 49 -19.75 -7.43 0.27
N PHE A 50 -18.48 -7.76 0.55
CA PHE A 50 -17.37 -6.82 0.42
C PHE A 50 -17.17 -6.35 -1.03
N ASP A 51 -17.08 -7.29 -1.99
CA ASP A 51 -16.94 -7.00 -3.43
C ASP A 51 -18.09 -6.10 -3.96
N HIS A 52 -19.31 -6.32 -3.48
CA HIS A 52 -20.47 -5.52 -3.87
C HIS A 52 -20.43 -4.11 -3.26
N PHE A 53 -20.16 -4.00 -1.96
CA PHE A 53 -20.03 -2.71 -1.28
C PHE A 53 -18.97 -1.83 -1.93
N SER A 54 -17.80 -2.42 -2.17
CA SER A 54 -16.67 -1.71 -2.70
C SER A 54 -16.87 -1.30 -4.16
N SER A 55 -17.48 -2.14 -4.99
CA SER A 55 -17.84 -1.80 -6.37
C SER A 55 -18.71 -0.53 -6.43
N VAL A 56 -19.63 -0.38 -5.48
CA VAL A 56 -20.42 0.86 -5.33
C VAL A 56 -19.54 2.02 -4.88
N ALA A 57 -18.69 1.83 -3.87
CA ALA A 57 -17.77 2.88 -3.40
C ALA A 57 -16.83 3.40 -4.50
N GLN A 58 -16.30 2.51 -5.34
CA GLN A 58 -15.46 2.87 -6.47
C GLN A 58 -16.23 3.60 -7.56
N ARG A 59 -17.45 3.15 -7.90
CA ARG A 59 -18.29 3.83 -8.90
C ARG A 59 -18.72 5.22 -8.46
N LEU A 60 -18.89 5.44 -7.16
CA LEU A 60 -19.20 6.73 -6.57
C LEU A 60 -17.95 7.60 -6.31
N GLY A 61 -16.74 7.07 -6.51
CA GLY A 61 -15.49 7.79 -6.29
C GLY A 61 -15.17 8.06 -4.81
N VAL A 62 -15.74 7.28 -3.88
CA VAL A 62 -15.49 7.42 -2.44
C VAL A 62 -14.13 6.84 -2.05
N TYR A 63 -13.77 5.71 -2.65
CA TYR A 63 -12.45 5.09 -2.54
C TYR A 63 -12.22 4.21 -3.78
N THR A 64 -11.11 4.45 -4.46
CA THR A 64 -10.78 3.84 -5.75
C THR A 64 -9.38 3.24 -5.72
N ALA A 65 -9.08 2.38 -6.69
CA ALA A 65 -7.72 1.88 -6.91
C ALA A 65 -6.70 3.02 -7.13
N LYS A 66 -7.15 4.18 -7.63
CA LYS A 66 -6.29 5.36 -7.74
C LYS A 66 -5.94 5.95 -6.38
N ASP A 67 -6.92 6.08 -5.47
CA ASP A 67 -6.65 6.58 -4.12
C ASP A 67 -5.64 5.70 -3.39
N TYR A 68 -5.69 4.38 -3.61
CA TYR A 68 -4.67 3.46 -3.10
C TYR A 68 -3.27 3.76 -3.65
N ALA A 69 -3.15 4.00 -4.97
CA ALA A 69 -1.90 4.37 -5.61
C ALA A 69 -1.35 5.70 -5.06
N ASP A 70 -2.22 6.70 -4.95
CA ASP A 70 -1.89 8.04 -4.49
C ASP A 70 -1.42 8.02 -3.03
N ILE A 71 -2.04 7.19 -2.16
CA ILE A 71 -1.58 6.99 -0.77
C ILE A 71 -0.18 6.39 -0.73
N LEU A 72 0.10 5.39 -1.58
CA LEU A 72 1.42 4.76 -1.62
C LEU A 72 2.50 5.71 -2.11
N GLU A 73 2.23 6.43 -3.20
CA GLU A 73 3.13 7.44 -3.75
C GLU A 73 3.42 8.52 -2.69
N PHE A 74 2.39 8.99 -1.98
CA PHE A 74 2.55 9.93 -0.89
C PHE A 74 3.46 9.39 0.23
N LEU A 75 3.26 8.14 0.67
CA LEU A 75 4.07 7.55 1.74
C LEU A 75 5.52 7.32 1.33
N VAL A 76 5.76 6.80 0.11
CA VAL A 76 7.10 6.60 -0.46
C VAL A 76 7.85 7.93 -0.57
N GLY A 77 7.19 8.97 -1.07
CA GLY A 77 7.76 10.32 -1.14
C GLY A 77 7.98 10.94 0.24
N ARG A 78 7.05 10.75 1.18
CA ARG A 78 7.13 11.29 2.54
C ARG A 78 8.30 10.72 3.33
N TRP A 79 8.63 9.44 3.14
CA TRP A 79 9.79 8.79 3.76
C TRP A 79 11.06 8.89 2.93
N LYS A 80 11.00 9.52 1.74
CA LYS A 80 12.14 9.67 0.82
C LYS A 80 12.82 8.34 0.52
N VAL A 81 12.02 7.31 0.24
CA VAL A 81 12.53 5.94 0.07
C VAL A 81 13.60 5.87 -1.02
N GLU A 82 13.49 6.66 -2.10
CA GLU A 82 14.48 6.74 -3.18
C GLU A 82 15.84 7.31 -2.74
N ASP A 83 15.87 8.15 -1.72
CA ASP A 83 17.10 8.80 -1.22
C ASP A 83 17.86 7.92 -0.21
N ILE A 84 17.32 6.77 0.18
CA ILE A 84 17.95 5.88 1.16
C ILE A 84 19.20 5.25 0.53
N THR A 85 20.34 5.43 1.18
CA THR A 85 21.63 4.88 0.76
C THR A 85 22.17 3.89 1.80
N GLY A 86 23.23 3.17 1.46
CA GLY A 86 23.84 2.19 2.37
C GLY A 86 23.09 0.85 2.49
N LEU A 87 22.05 0.64 1.67
CA LEU A 87 21.31 -0.61 1.62
C LEU A 87 22.13 -1.76 1.04
N SER A 88 21.76 -2.98 1.43
CA SER A 88 22.26 -4.21 0.83
C SER A 88 21.77 -4.36 -0.63
N SER A 89 22.21 -5.41 -1.31
CA SER A 89 21.66 -5.75 -2.64
C SER A 89 20.19 -6.13 -2.59
N GLU A 90 19.71 -6.68 -1.47
CA GLU A 90 18.30 -7.01 -1.27
C GLU A 90 17.48 -5.76 -0.96
N GLY A 91 17.96 -4.91 -0.05
CA GLY A 91 17.36 -3.62 0.26
C GLY A 91 17.23 -2.72 -0.97
N ARG A 92 18.25 -2.67 -1.86
CA ARG A 92 18.14 -1.94 -3.14
C ARG A 92 17.06 -2.49 -4.05
N LYS A 93 16.92 -3.81 -4.18
CA LYS A 93 15.82 -4.40 -4.98
C LYS A 93 14.45 -4.07 -4.41
N ALA A 94 14.33 -4.05 -3.08
CA ALA A 94 13.11 -3.63 -2.41
C ALA A 94 12.79 -2.15 -2.65
N GLN A 95 13.81 -1.29 -2.56
CA GLN A 95 13.73 0.14 -2.88
C GLN A 95 13.29 0.37 -4.34
N ASP A 96 13.93 -0.31 -5.31
CA ASP A 96 13.59 -0.20 -6.74
C ASP A 96 12.14 -0.64 -7.02
N CYS A 97 11.67 -1.69 -6.36
CA CYS A 97 10.28 -2.17 -6.47
C CYS A 97 9.27 -1.12 -5.98
N LEU A 98 9.62 -0.35 -4.94
CA LEU A 98 8.78 0.70 -4.38
C LEU A 98 8.82 2.01 -5.20
N GLY A 99 9.95 2.29 -5.85
CA GLY A 99 10.19 3.53 -6.62
C GLY A 99 9.70 3.52 -8.07
N LEU A 100 9.12 2.42 -8.56
CA LEU A 100 8.67 2.32 -9.95
C LEU A 100 7.13 2.52 -10.07
N PRO A 101 6.66 3.64 -10.65
CA PRO A 101 5.24 3.87 -10.92
C PRO A 101 4.63 2.81 -11.84
N GLN A 102 5.46 2.19 -12.69
CA GLN A 102 5.03 1.15 -13.63
C GLN A 102 4.82 -0.22 -12.95
N GLU A 103 5.60 -0.53 -11.91
CA GLU A 103 5.38 -1.68 -11.03
C GLU A 103 4.08 -1.44 -10.26
N LEU A 104 3.95 -0.31 -9.53
CA LEU A 104 2.74 0.09 -8.81
C LEU A 104 1.49 0.09 -9.70
N GLY A 105 1.58 0.64 -10.92
CA GLY A 105 0.52 0.59 -11.92
C GLY A 105 0.26 -0.81 -12.47
N GLY A 106 1.27 -1.67 -12.54
CA GLY A 106 1.16 -3.09 -12.90
C GLY A 106 0.38 -3.88 -11.85
N TRP A 107 0.60 -3.60 -10.56
CA TRP A 107 -0.18 -4.15 -9.45
C TRP A 107 -1.66 -3.80 -9.54
N LEU A 108 -1.98 -2.59 -10.02
CA LEU A 108 -3.36 -2.12 -10.20
C LEU A 108 -4.03 -2.70 -11.46
N ARG A 109 -3.27 -2.95 -12.53
CA ARG A 109 -3.79 -3.47 -13.81
C ARG A 109 -3.97 -5.00 -13.83
N GLY A 110 -3.18 -5.75 -13.06
CA GLY A 110 -3.24 -7.21 -13.01
C GLY A 110 -4.46 -7.81 -12.27
N GLN A 111 -5.30 -6.98 -11.65
CA GLN A 111 -6.42 -7.46 -10.84
C GLN A 111 -7.77 -7.07 -11.41
N LYS A 112 -8.57 -8.11 -11.69
CA LYS A 112 -10.00 -8.06 -11.39
C LYS A 112 -10.15 -7.63 -9.94
N THR A 113 -10.55 -6.38 -9.69
CA THR A 113 -11.75 -5.98 -8.92
C THR A 113 -12.05 -6.66 -7.57
N ARG A 114 -11.14 -7.42 -6.93
CA ARG A 114 -11.52 -8.38 -5.87
C ARG A 114 -10.76 -8.32 -4.54
N TYR A 115 -9.79 -7.41 -4.42
CA TYR A 115 -9.01 -7.25 -3.17
C TYR A 115 -8.61 -5.81 -2.85
N PHE A 116 -8.74 -4.88 -3.81
CA PHE A 116 -8.89 -3.45 -3.53
C PHE A 116 -10.37 -3.05 -3.36
N LEU A 117 -11.22 -4.06 -3.57
CA LEU A 117 -12.66 -4.10 -3.56
C LEU A 117 -13.09 -5.40 -2.90
#